data_AF-A8P303-F1
#
_entry.id   AF-A8P303-F1
#
_cell.length_a   1.000
_cell.length_b   1.000
_cell.length_c   1.000
_cell.angle_alpha   90.00
_cell.angle_beta   90.00
_cell.angle_gamma   90.00
#
_symmetry.space_group_name_H-M   'P 1'
#
loop_
_entity.id
_entity.type
_entity.pdbx_description
1 polymer ?
#
loop_
_entity_poly.entity_id
_entity_poly.type
_entity_poly.pdbx_seq_one_letter_code
_entity_poly.pdbx_strand_id
1 'polypeptide(L)'
;MSESFPPSMTKEFMARYGHLPKEFLPWRMDPKNTQTAKEWRIALTQQWLPAPHIPRGLKLRKGYHLQPPRFNFGWAMDNDTTREIAHRGGFPAFFPDSIESSDHGPILNWPAANQLLRGVLSDKFPEIAKEVPGIRTGTVVGPEGEDCTIIILTDSLRNGNRKPKQEHIDTLREFFGIGTKAEGKSEPYGGLEPMWWLDSFYRRWTWRYSWQYEAENGLRDAKSLLGDTIRL
;
A
#
# COMPACT_ATOMS: atom_id res chain seq x y z
N MET A 1 -9.53 1.16 35.86
CA MET A 1 -10.39 0.42 34.91
C MET A 1 -9.50 -0.08 33.79
N SER A 2 -9.42 -1.39 33.53
CA SER A 2 -8.57 -1.89 32.45
C SER A 2 -9.15 -1.43 31.12
N GLU A 3 -8.42 -0.58 30.40
CA GLU A 3 -8.80 -0.10 29.08
C GLU A 3 -8.60 -1.16 27.99
N SER A 4 -9.01 -2.40 28.24
CA SER A 4 -8.96 -3.48 27.25
C SER A 4 -10.25 -3.50 26.44
N PHE A 5 -10.13 -3.78 25.14
CA PHE A 5 -11.31 -4.03 24.30
C PHE A 5 -12.01 -5.33 24.74
N PRO A 6 -13.34 -5.44 24.56
CA PRO A 6 -14.05 -6.69 24.74
C PRO A 6 -13.39 -7.82 23.93
N PRO A 7 -13.27 -9.05 24.43
CA PRO A 7 -12.60 -10.15 23.73
C PRO A 7 -13.14 -10.42 22.32
N SER A 8 -14.45 -10.25 22.11
CA SER A 8 -15.10 -10.37 20.80
C SER A 8 -14.63 -9.30 19.81
N MET A 9 -14.53 -8.05 20.26
CA MET A 9 -14.04 -6.91 19.48
C MET A 9 -12.56 -7.06 19.16
N THR A 10 -11.76 -7.54 20.11
CA THR A 10 -10.34 -7.87 19.89
C THR A 10 -10.20 -8.96 18.83
N LYS A 11 -10.99 -10.04 18.91
CA LYS A 11 -10.95 -11.15 17.95
C LYS A 11 -11.32 -10.69 16.54
N GLU A 12 -12.38 -9.91 16.39
CA GLU A 12 -12.81 -9.39 15.09
C GLU A 12 -11.79 -8.39 14.51
N PHE A 13 -11.26 -7.50 15.35
CA PHE A 13 -10.23 -6.57 14.94
C PHE A 13 -8.96 -7.30 14.51
N MET A 14 -8.49 -8.29 15.28
CA MET A 14 -7.29 -9.06 14.92
C MET A 14 -7.50 -9.88 13.65
N ALA A 15 -8.71 -10.41 13.42
CA ALA A 15 -9.03 -11.07 12.15
C ALA A 15 -8.94 -10.11 10.95
N ARG A 16 -9.32 -8.83 11.13
CA ARG A 16 -9.30 -7.83 10.07
C ARG A 16 -7.98 -7.06 9.93
N TYR A 17 -7.24 -6.87 11.00
CA TYR A 17 -6.11 -5.93 11.07
C TYR A 17 -4.87 -6.51 11.73
N GLY A 18 -4.91 -7.72 12.30
CA GLY A 18 -3.77 -8.34 12.99
C GLY A 18 -2.57 -8.65 12.09
N HIS A 19 -2.70 -8.37 10.79
CA HIS A 19 -1.66 -8.48 9.77
C HIS A 19 -0.94 -7.15 9.49
N LEU A 20 -1.39 -6.03 10.09
CA LEU A 20 -0.63 -4.78 10.12
C LEU A 20 0.64 -4.97 10.98
N PRO A 21 1.74 -4.24 10.70
CA PRO A 21 2.90 -4.21 11.59
C PRO A 21 2.48 -3.82 13.00
N LYS A 22 3.16 -4.38 14.01
CA LYS A 22 2.77 -4.27 15.42
C LYS A 22 2.70 -2.82 15.89
N GLU A 23 3.51 -1.98 15.30
CA GLU A 23 3.65 -0.54 15.53
C GLU A 23 2.36 0.22 15.17
N PHE A 24 1.58 -0.30 14.20
CA PHE A 24 0.31 0.28 13.76
C PHE A 24 -0.92 -0.37 14.40
N LEU A 25 -0.74 -1.47 15.15
CA LEU A 25 -1.81 -2.03 15.96
C LEU A 25 -2.05 -1.14 17.20
N PRO A 26 -3.29 -0.97 17.65
CA PRO A 26 -3.56 -0.25 18.90
C PRO A 26 -2.78 -0.89 20.06
N TRP A 27 -2.11 -0.10 20.90
CA TRP A 27 -1.34 -0.61 22.05
C TRP A 27 -2.16 -1.53 22.96
N ARG A 28 -3.47 -1.29 23.06
CA ARG A 28 -4.44 -2.10 23.82
C ARG A 28 -4.59 -3.54 23.31
N MET A 29 -4.03 -3.86 22.14
CA MET A 29 -4.05 -5.20 21.55
C MET A 29 -2.93 -6.08 22.07
N ASP A 30 -1.88 -5.51 22.65
CA ASP A 30 -0.86 -6.26 23.37
C ASP A 30 -1.09 -6.10 24.87
N PRO A 31 -1.56 -7.15 25.58
CA PRO A 31 -1.81 -7.08 27.01
C PRO A 31 -0.53 -6.88 27.85
N LYS A 32 0.66 -7.05 27.25
CA LYS A 32 1.95 -6.77 27.88
C LYS A 32 2.43 -5.34 27.63
N ASN A 33 1.79 -4.61 26.72
CA ASN A 33 2.17 -3.25 26.39
C ASN A 33 1.62 -2.27 27.43
N THR A 34 2.53 -1.71 28.22
CA THR A 34 2.23 -0.75 29.30
C THR A 34 2.14 0.70 28.82
N GLN A 35 2.32 0.95 27.52
CA GLN A 35 2.24 2.30 26.96
C GLN A 35 0.86 2.90 27.21
N THR A 36 0.86 4.20 27.51
CA THR A 36 -0.35 5.02 27.49
C THR A 36 -0.77 5.35 26.06
N ALA A 37 -2.03 5.73 25.88
CA ALA A 37 -2.55 6.25 24.61
C ALA A 37 -1.69 7.39 24.02
N LYS A 38 -1.11 8.22 24.90
CA LYS A 38 -0.28 9.36 24.54
C LYS A 38 1.09 8.89 24.03
N GLU A 39 1.72 7.95 24.72
CA GLU A 39 3.03 7.39 24.34
C GLU A 39 2.95 6.60 23.04
N TRP A 40 1.93 5.78 22.86
CA TRP A 40 1.69 5.06 21.61
C TRP A 40 1.52 6.03 20.42
N ARG A 41 0.74 7.10 20.60
CA ARG A 41 0.59 8.16 19.58
C ARG A 41 1.91 8.86 19.28
N ILE A 42 2.68 9.21 20.31
CA ILE A 42 3.99 9.85 20.15
C ILE A 42 4.92 8.93 19.36
N ALA A 43 5.04 7.65 19.75
CA ALA A 43 5.87 6.66 19.06
C ALA A 43 5.47 6.51 17.58
N LEU A 44 4.18 6.36 17.30
CA LEU A 44 3.65 6.36 15.92
C LEU A 44 4.03 7.62 15.15
N THR A 45 3.88 8.80 15.76
CA THR A 45 4.14 10.09 15.08
C THR A 45 5.62 10.50 15.01
N GLN A 46 6.49 9.92 15.84
CA GLN A 46 7.92 10.22 15.85
C GLN A 46 8.71 9.24 14.97
N GLN A 47 8.27 7.99 14.89
CA GLN A 47 9.01 6.94 14.17
C GLN A 47 8.42 6.61 12.79
N TRP A 48 7.09 6.64 12.63
CA TRP A 48 6.45 6.01 11.47
C TRP A 48 5.53 6.95 10.66
N LEU A 49 4.91 7.93 11.31
CA LEU A 49 3.99 8.88 10.71
C LEU A 49 4.58 10.29 10.89
N PRO A 50 5.19 10.90 9.86
CA PRO A 50 5.84 12.20 10.01
C PRO A 50 4.78 13.32 10.06
N ALA A 51 4.02 13.41 11.17
CA ALA A 51 3.46 14.64 11.72
C ALA A 51 2.53 14.39 12.95
N PRO A 52 2.57 15.28 13.96
CA PRO A 52 1.59 15.33 15.07
C PRO A 52 0.22 15.90 14.67
N HIS A 53 -0.03 16.16 13.38
CA HIS A 53 -1.27 16.76 12.86
C HIS A 53 -2.39 15.73 12.66
N ILE A 54 -2.67 14.93 13.68
CA ILE A 54 -4.03 14.41 13.84
C ILE A 54 -4.90 15.65 14.09
N PRO A 55 -5.89 15.98 13.23
CA PRO A 55 -6.71 17.16 13.43
C PRO A 55 -7.31 17.15 14.84
N ARG A 56 -7.16 18.26 15.58
CA ARG A 56 -7.82 18.41 16.89
C ARG A 56 -9.32 18.42 16.66
N GLY A 57 -9.94 17.26 16.91
CA GLY A 57 -11.33 17.00 16.56
C GLY A 57 -11.49 16.63 15.09
N LEU A 58 -12.04 15.44 14.85
CA LEU A 58 -12.46 14.96 13.53
C LEU A 58 -13.73 15.70 13.07
N LYS A 59 -13.70 17.04 13.05
CA LYS A 59 -14.84 17.83 12.58
C LYS A 59 -14.83 17.83 11.07
N LEU A 60 -15.72 17.03 10.47
CA LEU A 60 -15.97 17.02 9.02
C LEU A 60 -16.26 18.45 8.55
N ARG A 61 -15.42 18.95 7.64
CA ARG A 61 -15.68 20.23 6.94
C ARG A 61 -16.64 19.93 5.80
N LYS A 62 -17.68 20.76 5.61
CA LYS A 62 -18.64 20.59 4.50
C LYS A 62 -17.89 20.53 3.17
N GLY A 63 -18.09 19.45 2.41
CA GLY A 63 -17.41 19.24 1.12
C GLY A 63 -16.00 18.65 1.20
N TYR A 64 -15.48 18.34 2.39
CA TYR A 64 -14.18 17.69 2.57
C TYR A 64 -14.27 16.41 3.40
N HIS A 65 -13.44 15.44 3.05
CA HIS A 65 -13.21 14.21 3.80
C HIS A 65 -11.84 14.26 4.47
N LEU A 66 -11.76 13.67 5.66
CA LEU A 66 -10.49 13.40 6.29
C LEU A 66 -9.93 12.09 5.72
N GLN A 67 -8.74 12.16 5.13
CA GLN A 67 -8.06 11.01 4.58
C GLN A 67 -6.96 10.53 5.55
N PRO A 68 -7.03 9.27 6.02
CA PRO A 68 -5.93 8.66 6.76
C PRO A 68 -4.73 8.35 5.86
N PRO A 69 -3.54 8.12 6.43
CA PRO A 69 -2.41 7.59 5.68
C PRO A 69 -2.80 6.31 4.93
N ARG A 70 -2.28 6.16 3.71
CA ARG A 70 -2.53 4.98 2.87
C ARG A 70 -1.46 3.94 3.11
N PHE A 71 -1.89 2.69 3.24
CA PHE A 71 -1.01 1.54 3.29
C PHE A 71 -1.23 0.68 2.06
N ASN A 72 -0.14 0.20 1.47
CA ASN A 72 -0.13 -0.73 0.35
C ASN A 72 0.38 -2.08 0.86
N PHE A 73 -0.33 -3.16 0.57
CA PHE A 73 0.06 -4.51 0.95
C PHE A 73 0.79 -5.19 -0.21
N GLY A 74 2.01 -5.66 0.03
CA GLY A 74 2.83 -6.24 -1.03
C GLY A 74 4.28 -6.47 -0.63
N TRP A 75 5.13 -6.63 -1.65
CA TRP A 75 6.57 -6.85 -1.50
C TRP A 75 7.34 -5.61 -1.90
N ALA A 76 7.98 -4.95 -0.93
CA ALA A 76 8.89 -3.83 -1.19
C ALA A 76 10.31 -4.35 -1.41
N MET A 77 11.00 -3.76 -2.37
CA MET A 77 12.32 -4.17 -2.85
C MET A 77 13.03 -2.99 -3.52
N ASP A 78 14.32 -3.14 -3.80
CA ASP A 78 15.06 -2.16 -4.58
C ASP A 78 14.63 -2.16 -6.06
N ASN A 79 15.09 -1.14 -6.78
CA ASN A 79 14.73 -0.93 -8.18
C ASN A 79 15.29 -2.03 -9.11
N ASP A 80 16.48 -2.57 -8.81
CA ASP A 80 17.12 -3.59 -9.63
C ASP A 80 16.39 -4.93 -9.49
N THR A 81 16.04 -5.30 -8.26
CA THR A 81 15.21 -6.46 -7.94
C THR A 81 13.83 -6.36 -8.63
N THR A 82 13.18 -5.20 -8.56
CA THR A 82 11.90 -4.99 -9.27
C THR A 82 12.06 -5.17 -10.77
N ARG A 83 13.16 -4.65 -11.34
CA ARG A 83 13.45 -4.76 -12.77
C ARG A 83 13.63 -6.23 -13.17
N GLU A 84 14.39 -7.00 -12.40
CA GLU A 84 14.59 -8.43 -12.64
C GLU A 84 13.24 -9.19 -12.66
N ILE A 85 12.38 -8.92 -11.67
CA ILE A 85 11.03 -9.50 -11.61
C ILE A 85 10.20 -9.08 -12.82
N ALA A 86 10.26 -7.81 -13.23
CA ALA A 86 9.51 -7.32 -14.39
C ALA A 86 9.94 -8.01 -15.69
N HIS A 87 11.24 -8.22 -15.90
CA HIS A 87 11.76 -8.98 -17.04
C HIS A 87 11.31 -10.44 -16.99
N ARG A 88 11.48 -11.12 -15.84
CA ARG A 88 11.07 -12.52 -15.66
C ARG A 88 9.56 -12.71 -15.86
N GLY A 89 8.78 -11.81 -15.28
CA GLY A 89 7.33 -11.82 -15.35
C GLY A 89 6.78 -11.43 -16.72
N GLY A 90 7.60 -10.98 -17.66
CA GLY A 90 7.15 -10.58 -19.00
C GLY A 90 6.37 -9.26 -19.01
N PHE A 91 6.61 -8.38 -18.02
CA PHE A 91 6.08 -7.03 -17.99
C PHE A 91 7.19 -5.95 -17.90
N PRO A 92 8.33 -6.09 -18.62
CA PRO A 92 9.40 -5.10 -18.53
C PRO A 92 8.90 -3.73 -19.01
N ALA A 93 9.02 -2.72 -18.15
CA ALA A 93 8.77 -1.34 -18.54
C ALA A 93 10.10 -0.66 -18.84
N PHE A 94 10.25 -0.20 -20.08
CA PHE A 94 11.34 0.66 -20.49
C PHE A 94 10.87 2.12 -20.53
N PHE A 95 11.84 3.04 -20.46
CA PHE A 95 11.65 4.47 -20.49
C PHE A 95 10.92 4.98 -21.75
N PRO A 96 10.30 6.18 -21.72
CA PRO A 96 10.21 7.01 -22.91
C PRO A 96 11.64 7.44 -23.32
N ASP A 97 11.96 7.36 -24.61
CA ASP A 97 13.31 7.45 -25.24
C ASP A 97 14.17 8.72 -24.95
N SER A 98 13.92 9.51 -23.91
CA SER A 98 14.47 10.88 -23.77
C SER A 98 15.21 11.21 -22.47
N ILE A 99 15.73 10.25 -21.71
CA ILE A 99 16.63 10.56 -20.58
C ILE A 99 17.90 9.73 -20.68
N GLU A 100 18.74 10.10 -21.65
CA GLU A 100 20.18 9.95 -21.49
C GLU A 100 20.63 10.80 -20.30
N SER A 101 21.55 10.28 -19.49
CA SER A 101 22.24 10.91 -18.35
C SER A 101 21.51 10.93 -17.00
N SER A 102 21.78 9.91 -16.19
CA SER A 102 22.25 10.11 -14.81
C SER A 102 22.93 8.83 -14.31
N ASP A 103 23.80 8.94 -13.32
CA ASP A 103 24.39 7.81 -12.56
C ASP A 103 23.34 6.96 -11.81
N HIS A 104 22.06 7.24 -12.02
CA HIS A 104 20.91 6.49 -11.57
C HIS A 104 20.37 5.72 -12.77
N GLY A 105 20.39 4.39 -12.68
CA GLY A 105 19.95 3.49 -13.74
C GLY A 105 18.50 3.74 -14.20
N PRO A 106 18.00 2.97 -15.18
CA PRO A 106 16.78 3.31 -15.87
C PRO A 106 15.56 3.48 -14.94
N ILE A 107 14.86 4.62 -15.03
CA ILE A 107 13.63 4.97 -14.29
C ILE A 107 12.46 4.17 -14.87
N LEU A 108 11.72 3.49 -13.99
CA LEU A 108 10.57 2.70 -14.39
C LEU A 108 9.39 3.62 -14.78
N ASN A 109 8.83 3.43 -15.98
CA ASN A 109 7.56 4.05 -16.37
C ASN A 109 6.39 3.33 -15.67
N TRP A 110 5.99 3.80 -14.48
CA TRP A 110 4.96 3.17 -13.66
C TRP A 110 3.62 2.93 -14.39
N PRO A 111 3.04 3.90 -15.13
CA PRO A 111 1.84 3.64 -15.92
C PRO A 111 1.98 2.47 -16.90
N ALA A 112 3.06 2.45 -17.68
CA ALA A 112 3.30 1.39 -18.66
C ALA A 112 3.52 0.03 -17.99
N ALA A 113 4.35 -0.01 -16.94
CA ALA A 113 4.60 -1.20 -16.13
C ALA A 113 3.29 -1.78 -15.56
N ASN A 114 2.42 -0.91 -15.04
CA ASN A 114 1.13 -1.30 -14.48
C ASN A 114 0.17 -1.85 -15.53
N GLN A 115 0.16 -1.26 -16.74
CA GLN A 115 -0.65 -1.77 -17.82
C GLN A 115 -0.18 -3.15 -18.29
N LEU A 116 1.14 -3.33 -18.47
CA LEU A 116 1.73 -4.61 -18.85
C LEU A 116 1.51 -5.68 -17.77
N LEU A 117 1.75 -5.35 -16.50
CA LEU A 117 1.51 -6.26 -15.38
C LEU A 117 0.06 -6.71 -15.33
N ARG A 118 -0.90 -5.79 -15.49
CA ARG A 118 -2.33 -6.13 -15.54
C ARG A 118 -2.65 -7.06 -16.71
N GLY A 119 -2.07 -6.83 -17.88
CA GLY A 119 -2.22 -7.72 -19.04
C GLY A 119 -1.73 -9.13 -18.72
N VAL A 120 -0.48 -9.25 -18.26
CA VAL A 120 0.13 -10.54 -17.91
C VAL A 120 -0.69 -11.28 -16.84
N LEU A 121 -1.15 -10.59 -15.79
CA LEU A 121 -1.93 -11.21 -14.73
C LEU A 121 -3.32 -11.63 -15.21
N SER A 122 -3.96 -10.85 -16.09
CA SER A 122 -5.25 -11.20 -16.65
C SER A 122 -5.15 -12.44 -17.56
N ASP A 123 -4.04 -12.57 -18.28
CA ASP A 123 -3.80 -13.70 -19.19
C ASP A 123 -3.39 -14.98 -18.43
N LYS A 124 -2.46 -14.86 -17.48
CA LYS A 124 -1.89 -16.03 -16.75
C LYS A 124 -2.70 -16.44 -15.53
N PHE A 125 -3.33 -15.49 -14.84
CA PHE A 125 -4.02 -15.70 -13.57
C PHE A 125 -5.39 -14.99 -13.53
N PRO A 126 -6.31 -15.31 -14.46
CA PRO A 126 -7.58 -14.59 -14.59
C PRO A 126 -8.42 -14.59 -13.30
N GLU A 127 -8.41 -15.70 -12.54
CA GLU A 127 -9.13 -15.78 -11.25
C GLU A 127 -8.52 -14.86 -10.19
N ILE A 128 -7.18 -14.76 -10.14
CA ILE A 128 -6.49 -13.84 -9.22
C ILE A 128 -6.79 -12.40 -9.63
N ALA A 129 -6.74 -12.08 -10.92
CA ALA A 129 -7.03 -10.73 -11.42
C ALA A 129 -8.47 -10.29 -11.08
N LYS A 130 -9.43 -11.22 -11.08
CA LYS A 130 -10.82 -10.96 -10.71
C LYS A 130 -10.99 -10.71 -9.21
N GLU A 131 -10.34 -11.49 -8.36
CA GLU A 131 -10.44 -11.35 -6.90
C GLU A 131 -9.53 -10.25 -6.33
N VAL A 132 -8.50 -9.85 -7.08
CA VAL A 132 -7.49 -8.86 -6.70
C VAL A 132 -7.29 -7.85 -7.85
N PRO A 133 -8.31 -7.03 -8.19
CA PRO A 133 -8.29 -6.16 -9.38
C PRO A 133 -7.32 -4.97 -9.30
N GLY A 134 -6.56 -4.87 -8.21
CA GLY A 134 -5.72 -3.74 -7.88
C GLY A 134 -4.22 -3.98 -8.00
N ILE A 135 -3.77 -5.15 -8.47
CA ILE A 135 -2.34 -5.46 -8.51
C ILE A 135 -1.61 -4.46 -9.41
N ARG A 136 -0.60 -3.82 -8.83
CA ARG A 136 0.16 -2.75 -9.47
C ARG A 136 1.53 -2.63 -8.82
N THR A 137 2.39 -1.87 -9.44
CA THR A 137 3.63 -1.40 -8.88
C THR A 137 3.48 0.04 -8.35
N GLY A 138 4.38 0.47 -7.47
CA GLY A 138 4.41 1.82 -6.93
C GLY A 138 5.56 2.06 -5.98
N THR A 139 5.48 3.17 -5.25
CA THR A 139 6.53 3.61 -4.30
C THR A 139 5.99 3.64 -2.88
N VAL A 140 6.79 3.17 -1.93
CA VAL A 140 6.50 3.13 -0.49
C VAL A 140 7.70 3.59 0.31
N VAL A 141 7.47 3.93 1.58
CA VAL A 141 8.54 4.20 2.53
C VAL A 141 9.21 2.88 2.92
N GLY A 142 10.51 2.79 2.66
CA GLY A 142 11.39 1.68 2.99
C GLY A 142 11.77 1.61 4.48
N PRO A 143 12.53 0.58 4.87
CA PRO A 143 12.91 0.34 6.26
C PRO A 143 13.72 1.47 6.89
N GLU A 144 14.51 2.20 6.10
CA GLU A 144 15.37 3.30 6.56
C GLU A 144 14.74 4.68 6.29
N GLY A 145 13.48 4.73 5.86
CA GLY A 145 12.73 5.95 5.57
C GLY A 145 12.93 6.50 4.15
N GLU A 146 13.71 5.80 3.32
CA GLU A 146 13.91 6.01 1.89
C GLU A 146 12.68 5.60 1.06
N ASP A 147 12.64 5.99 -0.20
CA ASP A 147 11.58 5.54 -1.11
C ASP A 147 12.03 4.24 -1.81
N CYS A 148 11.23 3.18 -1.68
CA CYS A 148 11.45 1.88 -2.31
C CYS A 148 10.33 1.53 -3.30
N THR A 149 10.65 0.63 -4.22
CA THR A 149 9.65 0.08 -5.13
C THR A 149 8.87 -1.05 -4.46
N ILE A 150 7.58 -1.16 -4.75
CA ILE A 150 6.71 -2.23 -4.26
C ILE A 150 5.87 -2.84 -5.39
N ILE A 151 5.72 -4.17 -5.36
CA ILE A 151 4.62 -4.87 -6.05
C ILE A 151 3.46 -4.96 -5.06
N ILE A 152 2.43 -4.17 -5.32
CA ILE A 152 1.26 -3.96 -4.48
C ILE A 152 0.18 -4.93 -4.92
N LEU A 153 -0.25 -5.78 -4.01
CA LEU A 153 -1.36 -6.72 -4.23
C LEU A 153 -2.70 -6.07 -3.91
N THR A 154 -2.75 -5.25 -2.86
CA THR A 154 -3.97 -4.56 -2.42
C THR A 154 -3.61 -3.31 -1.65
N ASP A 155 -4.55 -2.39 -1.49
CA ASP A 155 -4.33 -1.18 -0.69
C ASP A 155 -5.50 -0.86 0.23
N SER A 156 -5.20 -0.11 1.29
CA SER A 156 -6.11 0.18 2.39
C SER A 156 -7.34 0.98 1.97
N LEU A 157 -7.23 1.80 0.93
CA LEU A 157 -8.30 2.69 0.48
C LEU A 157 -9.31 1.96 -0.38
N ARG A 158 -8.84 1.16 -1.34
CA ARG A 158 -9.74 0.47 -2.28
C ARG A 158 -10.39 -0.77 -1.68
N ASN A 159 -9.63 -1.52 -0.89
CA ASN A 159 -10.02 -2.86 -0.46
C ASN A 159 -10.16 -2.99 1.06
N GLY A 160 -10.14 -1.87 1.81
CA GLY A 160 -10.43 -1.84 3.25
C GLY A 160 -9.51 -2.71 4.10
N ASN A 161 -8.21 -2.78 3.74
CA ASN A 161 -7.22 -3.65 4.37
C ASN A 161 -7.49 -5.15 4.23
N ARG A 162 -8.31 -5.59 3.27
CA ARG A 162 -8.52 -7.02 3.03
C ARG A 162 -7.26 -7.65 2.42
N LYS A 163 -6.61 -8.54 3.18
CA LYS A 163 -5.51 -9.39 2.69
C LYS A 163 -6.04 -10.33 1.57
N PRO A 164 -5.32 -10.51 0.44
CA PRO A 164 -5.64 -11.54 -0.54
C PRO A 164 -5.59 -12.95 0.08
N LYS A 165 -6.24 -13.93 -0.57
CA LYS A 165 -6.14 -15.33 -0.16
C LYS A 165 -4.69 -15.81 -0.18
N GLN A 166 -4.31 -16.68 0.74
CA GLN A 166 -2.93 -17.17 0.83
C GLN A 166 -2.51 -17.90 -0.46
N GLU A 167 -3.41 -18.69 -1.06
CA GLU A 167 -3.18 -19.34 -2.35
C GLU A 167 -2.79 -18.36 -3.48
N HIS A 168 -3.42 -17.19 -3.52
CA HIS A 168 -3.07 -16.14 -4.49
C HIS A 168 -1.71 -15.53 -4.19
N ILE A 169 -1.40 -15.33 -2.91
CA ILE A 169 -0.10 -14.81 -2.47
C ILE A 169 1.01 -15.79 -2.86
N ASP A 170 0.82 -17.08 -2.60
CA ASP A 170 1.81 -18.12 -2.89
C ASP A 170 2.03 -18.25 -4.41
N THR A 171 0.95 -18.23 -5.20
CA THR A 171 1.00 -18.25 -6.68
C THR A 171 1.77 -17.05 -7.24
N LEU A 172 1.44 -15.85 -6.76
CA LEU A 172 2.11 -14.62 -7.21
C LEU A 172 3.57 -14.57 -6.75
N ARG A 173 3.87 -15.03 -5.54
CA ARG A 173 5.23 -15.13 -5.01
C ARG A 173 6.09 -16.02 -5.91
N GLU A 174 5.59 -17.20 -6.26
CA GLU A 174 6.27 -18.12 -7.17
C GLU A 174 6.44 -17.51 -8.56
N PHE A 175 5.39 -16.91 -9.12
CA PHE A 175 5.43 -16.25 -10.42
C PHE A 175 6.49 -15.14 -10.48
N PHE A 176 6.57 -14.30 -9.46
CA PHE A 176 7.57 -13.24 -9.38
C PHE A 176 8.97 -13.75 -9.01
N GLY A 177 9.12 -15.02 -8.63
CA GLY A 177 10.39 -15.59 -8.19
C GLY A 177 10.89 -14.97 -6.88
N ILE A 178 9.98 -14.64 -5.97
CA ILE A 178 10.29 -14.09 -4.65
C ILE A 178 10.64 -15.24 -3.69
N GLY A 179 11.84 -15.21 -3.10
CA GLY A 179 12.43 -16.33 -2.37
C GLY A 179 13.86 -16.05 -1.90
N THR A 180 14.38 -16.84 -0.96
CA THR A 180 15.78 -16.72 -0.50
C THR A 180 16.75 -16.81 -1.66
N LYS A 181 17.92 -16.12 -1.57
CA LYS A 181 19.04 -16.02 -2.54
C LYS A 181 19.61 -17.37 -3.03
N ALA A 182 18.78 -18.21 -3.63
CA ALA A 182 19.16 -19.22 -4.59
C ALA A 182 19.20 -18.56 -5.97
N GLU A 183 19.94 -19.12 -6.92
CA GLU A 183 20.08 -18.56 -8.27
C GLU A 183 18.71 -18.18 -8.88
N GLY A 184 18.54 -16.88 -9.17
CA GLY A 184 17.34 -16.34 -9.79
C GLY A 184 16.15 -16.06 -8.85
N LYS A 185 16.35 -15.93 -7.53
CA LYS A 185 15.28 -15.48 -6.60
C LYS A 185 15.60 -14.15 -5.92
N SER A 186 14.55 -13.34 -5.80
CA SER A 186 14.58 -11.97 -5.28
C SER A 186 14.13 -11.90 -3.82
N GLU A 187 14.83 -11.13 -2.98
CA GLU A 187 14.53 -10.95 -1.55
C GLU A 187 13.90 -9.56 -1.27
N PRO A 188 12.62 -9.49 -0.84
CA PRO A 188 12.00 -8.25 -0.40
C PRO A 188 12.54 -7.82 0.97
N TYR A 189 12.52 -6.51 1.24
CA TYR A 189 13.01 -5.94 2.52
C TYR A 189 12.29 -6.47 3.77
N GLY A 190 11.07 -7.00 3.62
CA GLY A 190 10.26 -7.59 4.70
C GLY A 190 10.27 -9.11 4.76
N GLY A 191 11.08 -9.78 3.95
CA GLY A 191 11.08 -11.23 3.77
C GLY A 191 10.05 -11.72 2.74
N LEU A 192 9.78 -13.03 2.76
CA LEU A 192 9.03 -13.72 1.70
C LEU A 192 7.53 -13.44 1.69
N GLU A 193 6.97 -13.12 2.86
CA GLU A 193 5.55 -12.81 3.00
C GLU A 193 5.30 -11.33 2.71
N PRO A 194 4.28 -10.99 1.92
CA PRO A 194 3.90 -9.61 1.71
C PRO A 194 3.40 -9.00 3.01
N MET A 195 3.65 -7.70 3.18
CA MET A 195 3.26 -6.95 4.37
C MET A 195 2.74 -5.57 4.00
N TRP A 196 2.27 -4.81 4.98
CA TRP A 196 1.82 -3.44 4.76
C TRP A 196 2.97 -2.46 4.80
N TRP A 197 3.03 -1.63 3.77
CA TRP A 197 3.98 -0.58 3.57
C TRP A 197 3.27 0.76 3.48
N LEU A 198 3.86 1.79 4.06
CA LEU A 198 3.30 3.14 4.02
C LEU A 198 3.53 3.73 2.63
N ASP A 199 2.47 4.22 1.98
CA ASP A 199 2.57 4.89 0.69
C ASP A 199 3.42 6.17 0.82
N SER A 200 4.44 6.34 -0.02
CA SER A 200 5.39 7.46 0.12
C SER A 200 4.72 8.82 -0.12
N PHE A 201 3.71 8.87 -0.99
CA PHE A 201 2.95 10.09 -1.31
C PHE A 201 1.87 10.37 -0.26
N TYR A 202 1.25 9.33 0.29
CA TYR A 202 0.10 9.43 1.19
C TYR A 202 0.40 9.00 2.63
N ARG A 203 1.62 9.26 3.10
CA ARG A 203 2.09 8.93 4.46
C ARG A 203 1.54 9.81 5.60
N ARG A 204 0.68 10.78 5.30
CA ARG A 204 0.18 11.77 6.27
C ARG A 204 -1.33 11.91 6.22
N TRP A 205 -1.92 12.32 7.34
CA TRP A 205 -3.32 12.73 7.42
C TRP A 205 -3.54 13.99 6.58
N THR A 206 -4.52 13.97 5.68
CA THR A 206 -4.82 15.13 4.83
C THR A 206 -6.32 15.37 4.75
N TRP A 207 -6.70 16.63 4.58
CA TRP A 207 -8.04 16.98 4.14
C TRP A 207 -8.09 16.91 2.62
N ARG A 208 -9.10 16.23 2.09
CA ARG A 208 -9.36 16.16 0.64
C ARG A 208 -10.77 16.57 0.32
N TYR A 209 -11.00 17.07 -0.87
CA TYR A 209 -12.37 17.30 -1.33
C TYR A 209 -13.12 15.96 -1.41
N SER A 210 -14.40 15.97 -1.02
CA SER A 210 -15.24 14.75 -1.00
C SER A 210 -15.25 14.06 -2.36
N TRP A 211 -15.36 14.85 -3.43
CA TRP A 211 -15.39 14.33 -4.79
C TRP A 211 -14.05 13.71 -5.23
N GLN A 212 -12.90 14.24 -4.78
CA GLN A 212 -11.59 13.65 -5.09
C GLN A 212 -11.46 12.29 -4.43
N TYR A 213 -11.86 12.22 -3.16
CA TYR A 213 -11.91 10.98 -2.42
C TYR A 213 -12.85 9.97 -3.11
N GLU A 214 -14.05 10.37 -3.48
CA GLU A 214 -15.00 9.49 -4.19
C GLU A 214 -14.45 8.97 -5.52
N ALA A 215 -13.81 9.83 -6.32
CA ALA A 215 -13.24 9.45 -7.61
C ALA A 215 -12.06 8.48 -7.48
N GLU A 216 -11.11 8.74 -6.58
CA GLU A 216 -9.94 7.88 -6.38
C GLU A 216 -10.28 6.47 -5.86
N ASN A 217 -11.39 6.38 -5.11
CA ASN A 217 -11.92 5.14 -4.54
C ASN A 217 -12.94 4.45 -5.47
N GLY A 218 -13.21 5.00 -6.66
CA GLY A 218 -14.19 4.43 -7.60
C GLY A 218 -15.63 4.47 -7.09
N LEU A 219 -15.92 5.32 -6.10
CA LEU A 219 -17.26 5.54 -5.53
C LEU A 219 -18.09 6.50 -6.39
N ARG A 220 -17.43 7.30 -7.24
CA ARG A 220 -18.06 8.21 -8.20
C ARG A 220 -17.27 8.22 -9.50
N ASP A 221 -17.96 8.18 -10.64
CA ASP A 221 -17.33 8.27 -11.96
C ASP A 221 -16.73 9.66 -12.16
N ALA A 222 -15.45 9.73 -12.51
CA ALA A 222 -14.75 10.99 -12.80
C ALA A 222 -15.43 11.79 -13.93
N LYS A 223 -16.12 11.12 -14.87
CA LYS A 223 -16.89 11.80 -15.93
C LYS A 223 -18.08 12.59 -15.39
N SER A 224 -18.69 12.15 -14.29
CA SER A 224 -19.78 12.87 -13.62
C SER A 224 -19.32 14.18 -12.96
N LEU A 225 -18.01 14.32 -12.71
CA LEU A 225 -17.44 15.51 -12.06
C LEU A 225 -17.15 16.65 -13.04
N LEU A 226 -16.83 16.32 -14.30
CA LEU A 226 -16.60 17.31 -15.36
C LEU A 226 -17.91 17.97 -15.83
N GLY A 227 -19.06 17.29 -15.68
CA GLY A 227 -20.38 17.84 -16.00
C GLY A 227 -20.84 18.94 -15.04
N ASP A 228 -20.49 18.83 -13.75
CA ASP A 228 -20.85 19.82 -12.73
C ASP A 228 -19.91 21.04 -12.73
N THR A 229 -18.74 20.96 -13.36
CA THR A 229 -17.75 22.05 -13.36
C THR A 229 -18.00 23.09 -14.47
N ILE A 230 -18.90 22.83 -15.44
CA ILE A 230 -19.25 23.76 -16.53
C ILE A 230 -20.46 24.67 -16.16
N ARG A 231 -20.88 24.66 -14.89
CA ARG A 231 -21.90 25.59 -14.38
C ARG A 231 -21.38 26.39 -13.17
N LEU A 232 -20.33 27.17 -13.39
CA LEU A 232 -19.98 28.33 -12.56
C LEU A 232 -19.62 29.50 -13.47
#